data_AF-A0A7G6ADY3-F1
#
_entry.id   AF-A0A7G6ADY3-F1
#
_cell.length_a   1.000
_cell.length_b   1.000
_cell.length_c   1.000
_cell.angle_alpha   90.00
_cell.angle_beta   90.00
_cell.angle_gamma   90.00
#
_symmetry.space_group_name_H-M   'P 1'
#
loop_
_entity.id
_entity.type
_entity.pdbx_description
1 polymer ?
#
loop_
_entity_poly.entity_id
_entity_poly.type
_entity_poly.pdbx_seq_one_letter_code
_entity_poly.pdbx_strand_id
1 'polypeptide(L)'
;MIDYRAHLTALAACEKTLGTLPLSDPGLAAKRDEQLDQLKGERASAVLGALADHLLAHAASDGSELSLLTRAADLWRQGLDLYAVVGASRADIESALLDPAAPGAADKFNDGVAQFRQQAPIVQQAGEAIEALRADVMRLAHIPEHPRQADRDIPSRGWGDIFLARRTDAMVRMSYRAAGNAADRAFAFGLLSGYGANACGSAYRARSSAVRAACTASATALPAMPSAAGSQPLTPACPALRPSPS
;
A
#
# COMPACT_ATOMS: atom_id res chain seq x y z
N MET A 1 3.28 -22.64 -9.87
CA MET A 1 3.46 -23.94 -9.13
C MET A 1 4.88 -24.12 -8.57
N ILE A 2 5.85 -23.26 -8.91
CA ILE A 2 7.13 -23.16 -8.17
C ILE A 2 6.96 -22.31 -6.90
N ASP A 3 5.96 -21.43 -6.90
CA ASP A 3 5.75 -20.39 -5.89
C ASP A 3 5.28 -20.96 -4.54
N TYR A 4 4.47 -22.02 -4.51
CA TYR A 4 4.06 -22.65 -3.24
C TYR A 4 5.27 -23.16 -2.42
N ARG A 5 6.30 -23.71 -3.09
CA ARG A 5 7.53 -24.17 -2.40
C ARG A 5 8.31 -22.99 -1.84
N ALA A 6 8.35 -21.89 -2.57
CA ALA A 6 8.99 -20.66 -2.12
C ALA A 6 8.28 -20.09 -0.87
N HIS A 7 6.94 -20.07 -0.86
CA HIS A 7 6.14 -19.59 0.27
C HIS A 7 6.28 -20.49 1.51
N LEU A 8 6.28 -21.82 1.33
CA LEU A 8 6.53 -22.76 2.42
C LEU A 8 7.96 -22.64 2.98
N THR A 9 8.95 -22.39 2.11
CA THR A 9 10.34 -22.16 2.52
C THR A 9 10.48 -20.83 3.28
N ALA A 10 9.82 -19.78 2.79
CA ALA A 10 9.77 -18.49 3.47
C ALA A 10 9.13 -18.60 4.86
N LEU A 11 8.06 -19.40 4.99
CA LEU A 11 7.40 -19.64 6.27
C LEU A 11 8.33 -20.29 7.28
N ALA A 12 9.05 -21.34 6.86
CA ALA A 12 10.07 -21.97 7.70
C ALA A 12 11.22 -21.00 8.05
N ALA A 13 11.63 -20.14 7.11
CA ALA A 13 12.68 -19.15 7.33
C ALA A 13 12.24 -18.03 8.30
N CYS A 14 11.00 -17.55 8.19
CA CYS A 14 10.40 -16.56 9.09
C CYS A 14 10.24 -17.14 10.50
N GLU A 15 9.74 -18.36 10.64
CA GLU A 15 9.64 -19.06 11.92
C GLU A 15 11.02 -19.21 12.59
N LYS A 16 12.01 -19.70 11.84
CA LYS A 16 13.40 -19.83 12.33
C LYS A 16 13.98 -18.48 12.75
N THR A 17 13.77 -17.44 11.94
CA THR A 17 14.29 -16.10 12.23
C THR A 17 13.64 -15.53 13.48
N LEU A 18 12.31 -15.66 13.62
CA LEU A 18 11.57 -15.26 14.82
C LEU A 18 12.15 -15.94 16.06
N GLY A 19 12.39 -17.26 16.00
CA GLY A 19 12.97 -18.03 17.11
C GLY A 19 14.39 -17.62 17.52
N THR A 20 15.14 -16.97 16.64
CA THR A 20 16.52 -16.52 16.92
C THR A 20 16.64 -15.02 17.16
N LEU A 21 15.53 -14.28 17.11
CA LEU A 21 15.55 -12.83 17.22
C LEU A 21 15.92 -12.42 18.66
N PRO A 22 17.03 -11.68 18.87
CA PRO A 22 17.39 -11.19 20.18
C PRO A 22 16.42 -10.06 20.57
N LEU A 23 15.62 -10.29 21.60
CA LEU A 23 14.67 -9.33 22.15
C LEU A 23 15.07 -9.00 23.59
N SER A 24 15.44 -7.76 23.82
CA SER A 24 15.81 -7.27 25.15
C SER A 24 14.59 -6.95 26.02
N ASP A 25 13.42 -6.74 25.41
CA ASP A 25 12.15 -6.51 26.09
C ASP A 25 11.48 -7.86 26.45
N PRO A 26 11.29 -8.17 27.75
CA PRO A 26 10.64 -9.41 28.19
C PRO A 26 9.22 -9.60 27.66
N GLY A 27 8.45 -8.52 27.50
CA GLY A 27 7.09 -8.57 26.99
C GLY A 27 7.04 -8.94 25.51
N LEU A 28 8.01 -8.47 24.72
CA LEU A 28 8.16 -8.89 23.33
C LEU A 28 8.70 -10.32 23.22
N ALA A 29 9.61 -10.72 24.10
CA ALA A 29 10.12 -12.09 24.15
C ALA A 29 8.99 -13.10 24.46
N ALA A 30 8.12 -12.80 25.44
CA ALA A 30 6.97 -13.63 25.76
C ALA A 30 6.00 -13.77 24.57
N LYS A 31 5.72 -12.67 23.87
CA LYS A 31 4.86 -12.68 22.67
C LYS A 31 5.48 -13.46 21.50
N ARG A 32 6.81 -13.39 21.33
CA ARG A 32 7.54 -14.21 20.37
C ARG A 32 7.35 -15.69 20.69
N ASP A 33 7.55 -16.07 21.95
CA ASP A 33 7.47 -17.46 22.39
C ASP A 33 6.03 -17.99 22.24
N GLU A 34 5.03 -17.20 22.62
CA GLU A 34 3.62 -17.50 22.40
C GLU A 34 3.30 -17.72 20.90
N GLN A 35 3.79 -16.83 20.03
CA GLN A 35 3.61 -16.97 18.58
C GLN A 35 4.27 -18.24 18.04
N LEU A 36 5.47 -18.60 18.52
CA LEU A 36 6.15 -19.84 18.11
C LEU A 36 5.39 -21.08 18.56
N ASP A 37 4.80 -21.07 19.76
CA ASP A 37 3.99 -22.18 20.24
C ASP A 37 2.66 -22.30 19.47
N GLN A 38 2.03 -21.17 19.13
CA GLN A 38 0.87 -21.15 18.25
C GLN A 38 1.20 -21.73 16.87
N LEU A 39 2.38 -21.43 16.30
CA LEU A 39 2.80 -21.97 15.01
C LEU A 39 3.02 -23.49 15.04
N LYS A 40 3.53 -24.02 16.15
CA LYS A 40 3.68 -25.47 16.35
C LYS A 40 2.32 -26.16 16.44
N GLY A 41 1.39 -25.58 17.22
CA GLY A 41 0.06 -26.14 17.41
C GLY A 41 -0.84 -26.04 16.18
N GLU A 42 -0.70 -24.96 15.41
CA GLU A 42 -1.63 -24.58 14.33
C GLU A 42 -0.92 -24.46 12.97
N ARG A 43 -0.01 -25.40 12.70
CA ARG A 43 0.87 -25.37 11.52
C ARG A 43 0.10 -25.28 10.20
N ALA A 44 -1.05 -25.96 10.10
CA ALA A 44 -1.90 -25.96 8.92
C ALA A 44 -2.49 -24.57 8.64
N SER A 45 -2.94 -23.87 9.69
CA SER A 45 -3.43 -22.49 9.61
C SER A 45 -2.34 -21.55 9.11
N ALA A 46 -1.10 -21.71 9.59
CA ALA A 46 0.05 -20.96 9.10
C ALA A 46 0.40 -21.25 7.62
N VAL A 47 0.30 -22.51 7.17
CA VAL A 47 0.45 -22.84 5.74
C VAL A 47 -0.63 -22.16 4.92
N LEU A 48 -1.89 -22.25 5.35
CA LEU A 48 -3.01 -21.65 4.63
C LEU A 48 -2.83 -20.13 4.49
N GLY A 49 -2.41 -19.45 5.56
CA GLY A 49 -2.09 -18.03 5.53
C GLY A 49 -0.97 -17.70 4.55
N ALA A 50 0.11 -18.50 4.52
CA ALA A 50 1.25 -18.26 3.63
C ALA A 50 0.93 -18.46 2.14
N LEU A 51 -0.17 -19.14 1.82
CA LEU A 51 -0.63 -19.40 0.46
C LEU A 51 -1.89 -18.58 0.09
N ALA A 52 -2.43 -17.80 1.04
CA ALA A 52 -3.69 -17.10 0.85
C ALA A 52 -3.62 -16.05 -0.26
N ASP A 53 -2.46 -15.44 -0.48
CA ASP A 53 -2.24 -14.53 -1.60
C ASP A 53 -2.33 -15.23 -2.97
N HIS A 54 -1.82 -16.45 -3.10
CA HIS A 54 -2.02 -17.26 -4.30
C HIS A 54 -3.48 -17.65 -4.50
N LEU A 55 -4.17 -18.02 -3.42
CA LEU A 55 -5.61 -18.32 -3.48
C LEU A 55 -6.42 -17.09 -3.91
N LEU A 56 -6.06 -15.90 -3.43
CA LEU A 56 -6.71 -14.64 -3.77
C LEU A 56 -6.30 -14.10 -5.15
N ALA A 57 -5.06 -14.28 -5.57
CA ALA A 57 -4.60 -13.89 -6.91
C ALA A 57 -5.20 -14.77 -8.00
N HIS A 58 -5.57 -16.01 -7.67
CA HIS A 58 -6.29 -16.92 -8.56
C HIS A 58 -7.81 -16.87 -8.38
N ALA A 59 -8.33 -16.27 -7.30
CA ALA A 59 -9.71 -15.86 -7.22
C ALA A 59 -9.85 -14.61 -8.09
N ALA A 60 -10.64 -14.69 -9.17
CA ALA A 60 -10.81 -13.59 -10.11
C ALA A 60 -11.14 -12.28 -9.36
N SER A 61 -10.20 -11.33 -9.36
CA SER A 61 -10.47 -9.95 -8.97
C SER A 61 -11.54 -9.42 -9.91
N ASP A 62 -12.54 -8.72 -9.39
CA ASP A 62 -13.59 -8.04 -10.16
C ASP A 62 -13.05 -6.96 -11.14
N GLY A 63 -11.73 -6.79 -11.21
CA GLY A 63 -11.03 -5.88 -12.11
C GLY A 63 -11.08 -4.42 -11.66
N SER A 64 -11.78 -4.10 -10.56
CA SER A 64 -11.99 -2.72 -10.11
C SER A 64 -10.67 -2.02 -9.78
N GLU A 65 -9.79 -2.68 -9.04
CA GLU A 65 -8.49 -2.12 -8.65
C GLU A 65 -7.54 -1.95 -9.84
N LEU A 66 -7.55 -2.90 -10.79
CA LEU A 66 -6.75 -2.82 -12.01
C LEU A 66 -7.25 -1.69 -12.93
N SER A 67 -8.56 -1.49 -13.00
CA SER A 67 -9.18 -0.37 -13.71
C SER A 67 -8.77 0.97 -13.10
N LEU A 68 -8.77 1.09 -11.76
CA LEU A 68 -8.30 2.31 -11.08
C LEU A 68 -6.81 2.58 -11.34
N LEU A 69 -5.96 1.55 -11.34
CA LEU A 69 -4.53 1.69 -11.67
C LEU A 69 -4.32 2.10 -13.13
N THR A 70 -5.10 1.55 -14.04
CA THR A 70 -5.06 1.90 -15.47
C THR A 70 -5.44 3.37 -15.65
N ARG A 71 -6.56 3.81 -15.05
CA ARG A 71 -6.99 5.22 -15.04
C ARG A 71 -5.93 6.15 -14.46
N ALA A 72 -5.29 5.77 -13.35
CA ALA A 72 -4.22 6.55 -12.75
C ALA A 72 -3.00 6.68 -13.68
N ALA A 73 -2.61 5.58 -14.34
CA ALA A 73 -1.50 5.58 -15.31
C ALA A 73 -1.82 6.42 -16.55
N ASP A 74 -3.06 6.41 -17.02
CA ASP A 74 -3.51 7.21 -18.16
C ASP A 74 -3.51 8.71 -17.83
N LEU A 75 -4.01 9.11 -16.65
CA LEU A 75 -3.93 10.49 -16.17
C LEU A 75 -2.49 10.97 -16.01
N TRP A 76 -1.59 10.10 -15.54
CA TRP A 76 -0.17 10.42 -15.46
C TRP A 76 0.43 10.68 -16.85
N ARG A 77 0.15 9.82 -17.84
CA ARG A 77 0.62 10.02 -19.22
C ARG A 77 0.06 11.32 -19.81
N GLN A 78 -1.23 11.59 -19.61
CA GLN A 78 -1.85 12.85 -20.03
C GLN A 78 -1.16 14.06 -19.37
N GLY A 79 -0.80 13.96 -18.09
CA GLY A 79 -0.06 15.00 -17.39
C GLY A 79 1.34 15.25 -17.97
N LEU A 80 2.04 14.19 -18.38
CA LEU A 80 3.34 14.32 -19.06
C LEU A 80 3.21 15.02 -20.42
N ASP A 81 2.18 14.66 -21.19
CA ASP A 81 1.91 15.29 -22.49
C ASP A 81 1.58 16.78 -22.32
N LEU A 82 0.73 17.12 -21.34
CA LEU A 82 0.42 18.50 -20.97
C LEU A 82 1.67 19.29 -20.58
N TYR A 83 2.53 18.69 -19.75
CA TYR A 83 3.77 19.32 -19.31
C TYR A 83 4.71 19.59 -20.50
N ALA A 84 4.82 18.66 -21.44
CA ALA A 84 5.63 18.83 -22.64
C ALA A 84 5.12 19.98 -23.52
N VAL A 85 3.81 20.06 -23.77
CA VAL A 85 3.21 21.12 -24.59
C VAL A 85 3.35 22.50 -23.93
N VAL A 86 3.09 22.60 -22.62
CA VAL A 86 3.31 23.84 -21.87
C VAL A 86 4.77 24.26 -21.86
N GLY A 87 5.69 23.30 -21.72
CA GLY A 87 7.13 23.55 -21.80
C GLY A 87 7.57 24.10 -23.15
N ALA A 88 7.06 23.53 -24.25
CA ALA A 88 7.32 24.00 -25.60
C ALA A 88 6.73 25.41 -25.84
N SER A 89 5.48 25.64 -25.45
CA SER A 89 4.82 26.94 -25.56
C SER A 89 5.60 28.03 -24.81
N ARG A 90 6.07 27.71 -23.60
CA ARG A 90 6.91 28.60 -22.80
C ARG A 90 8.23 28.91 -23.52
N ALA A 91 8.90 27.90 -24.07
CA ALA A 91 10.16 28.08 -24.78
C ALA A 91 9.99 28.99 -26.01
N ASP A 92 8.89 28.85 -26.76
CA ASP A 92 8.61 29.69 -27.92
C ASP A 92 8.34 31.15 -27.53
N ILE A 93 7.56 31.37 -26.47
CA ILE A 93 7.30 32.71 -25.92
C ILE A 93 8.60 33.33 -25.40
N GLU A 94 9.38 32.60 -24.61
CA GLU A 94 10.67 33.09 -24.07
C GLU A 94 11.66 33.40 -25.20
N SER A 95 11.77 32.54 -26.21
CA SER A 95 12.63 32.77 -27.37
C SER A 95 12.24 34.04 -28.14
N ALA A 96 10.93 34.27 -28.35
CA ALA A 96 10.44 35.44 -29.05
C ALA A 96 10.67 36.75 -28.27
N LEU A 97 10.59 36.68 -26.94
CA LEU A 97 10.84 37.82 -26.06
C LEU A 97 12.33 38.14 -25.90
N LEU A 98 13.20 37.13 -25.98
CA LEU A 98 14.65 37.31 -25.88
C LEU A 98 15.26 37.96 -27.13
N ASP A 99 14.73 37.67 -28.32
CA ASP A 99 15.13 38.33 -29.57
C ASP A 99 13.91 38.69 -30.45
N PRO A 100 13.26 39.83 -30.15
CA PRO A 100 12.06 40.27 -30.88
C PRO A 100 12.33 40.66 -32.34
N ALA A 101 13.59 40.90 -32.71
CA ALA A 101 13.99 41.25 -34.07
C ALA A 101 14.23 40.03 -34.96
N ALA A 102 14.29 38.82 -34.38
CA ALA A 102 14.49 37.60 -35.12
C ALA A 102 13.33 37.35 -36.12
N PRO A 103 13.62 36.88 -37.34
CA PRO A 103 12.57 36.48 -38.28
C PRO A 103 11.62 35.44 -37.64
N GLY A 104 10.31 35.71 -37.69
CA GLY A 104 9.29 34.82 -37.13
C GLY A 104 9.09 34.91 -35.61
N ALA A 105 9.72 35.85 -34.90
CA ALA A 105 9.54 36.02 -33.46
C ALA A 105 8.07 36.31 -33.08
N ALA A 106 7.39 37.15 -33.86
CA ALA A 106 5.96 37.45 -33.64
C ALA A 106 5.07 36.21 -33.79
N ASP A 107 5.35 35.36 -34.78
CA ASP A 107 4.59 34.12 -35.01
C ASP A 107 4.81 33.13 -33.87
N LYS A 108 6.07 32.91 -33.45
CA LYS A 108 6.39 32.06 -32.28
C LYS A 108 5.67 32.52 -31.00
N PHE A 109 5.64 33.83 -30.75
CA PHE A 109 4.94 34.37 -29.60
C PHE A 109 3.43 34.11 -29.69
N ASN A 110 2.82 34.43 -30.83
CA ASN A 110 1.38 34.26 -31.03
C ASN A 110 0.97 32.78 -30.95
N ASP A 111 1.73 31.89 -31.58
CA ASP A 111 1.50 30.45 -31.56
C ASP A 111 1.69 29.86 -30.17
N GLY A 112 2.76 30.24 -29.46
CA GLY A 112 3.00 29.80 -28.08
C GLY A 112 1.90 30.26 -27.13
N VAL A 113 1.44 31.52 -27.23
CA VAL A 113 0.31 32.02 -26.43
C VAL A 113 -0.99 31.31 -26.79
N ALA A 114 -1.24 31.06 -28.07
CA ALA A 114 -2.43 30.33 -28.52
C ALA A 114 -2.44 28.89 -28.00
N GLN A 115 -1.33 28.16 -28.13
CA GLN A 115 -1.18 26.80 -27.60
C GLN A 115 -1.35 26.76 -26.09
N PHE A 116 -0.73 27.69 -25.35
CA PHE A 116 -0.87 27.79 -23.91
C PHE A 116 -2.34 27.98 -23.48
N ARG A 117 -3.08 28.86 -24.16
CA ARG A 117 -4.51 29.09 -23.91
C ARG A 117 -5.35 27.85 -24.22
N GLN A 118 -5.02 27.11 -25.27
CA GLN A 118 -5.72 25.87 -25.63
C GLN A 118 -5.54 24.76 -24.58
N GLN A 119 -4.48 24.79 -23.77
CA GLN A 119 -4.27 23.79 -22.71
C GLN A 119 -5.13 24.02 -21.46
N ALA A 120 -5.61 25.25 -21.22
CA ALA A 120 -6.39 25.59 -20.02
C ALA A 120 -7.59 24.66 -19.76
N PRO A 121 -8.50 24.40 -20.73
CA PRO A 121 -9.60 23.47 -20.51
C PRO A 121 -9.15 22.03 -20.27
N ILE A 122 -8.02 21.60 -20.86
CA ILE A 122 -7.50 20.24 -20.72
C ILE A 122 -6.94 20.04 -19.31
N VAL A 123 -6.23 21.04 -18.77
CA VAL A 123 -5.74 21.03 -17.38
C VAL A 123 -6.92 20.99 -16.41
N GLN A 124 -7.98 21.76 -16.66
CA GLN A 124 -9.17 21.73 -15.81
C GLN A 124 -9.84 20.34 -15.80
N GLN A 125 -10.04 19.75 -16.99
CA GLN A 125 -10.60 18.39 -17.11
C GLN A 125 -9.72 17.34 -16.43
N ALA A 126 -8.40 17.44 -16.54
CA ALA A 126 -7.47 16.55 -15.85
C ALA A 126 -7.60 16.68 -14.32
N GLY A 127 -7.76 17.90 -13.80
CA GLY A 127 -8.01 18.15 -12.38
C GLY A 127 -9.29 17.49 -11.87
N GLU A 128 -10.40 17.64 -12.61
CA GLU A 128 -11.68 17.00 -12.29
C GLU A 128 -11.57 15.46 -12.31
N ALA A 129 -10.84 14.90 -13.29
CA ALA A 129 -10.61 13.47 -13.38
C ALA A 129 -9.73 12.91 -12.25
N ILE A 130 -8.76 13.68 -11.78
CA ILE A 130 -7.93 13.34 -10.61
C ILE A 130 -8.78 13.30 -9.34
N GLU A 131 -9.64 14.29 -9.12
CA GLU A 131 -10.53 14.29 -7.94
C GLU A 131 -11.54 13.14 -7.99
N ALA A 132 -12.07 12.82 -9.18
CA ALA A 132 -12.94 11.66 -9.36
C ALA A 132 -12.20 10.34 -9.05
N LEU A 133 -10.97 10.18 -9.53
CA LEU A 133 -10.13 9.02 -9.20
C LEU A 133 -9.87 8.95 -7.69
N ARG A 134 -9.55 10.07 -7.05
CA ARG A 134 -9.35 10.16 -5.59
C ARG A 134 -10.61 9.71 -4.85
N ALA A 135 -11.79 10.19 -5.24
CA ALA A 135 -13.06 9.80 -4.63
C ALA A 135 -13.32 8.29 -4.75
N ASP A 136 -13.01 7.68 -5.90
CA ASP A 136 -13.15 6.24 -6.11
C ASP A 136 -12.15 5.43 -5.26
N VAL A 137 -10.89 5.88 -5.17
CA VAL A 137 -9.86 5.24 -4.33
C VAL A 137 -10.22 5.32 -2.85
N MET A 138 -10.78 6.43 -2.38
CA MET A 138 -11.19 6.62 -0.98
C MET A 138 -12.31 5.66 -0.53
N ARG A 139 -13.05 5.03 -1.46
CA ARG A 139 -14.01 3.97 -1.12
C ARG A 139 -13.33 2.66 -0.72
N LEU A 140 -12.04 2.48 -1.06
CA LEU A 140 -11.25 1.33 -0.66
C LEU A 140 -10.80 1.48 0.80
N ALA A 141 -11.70 1.22 1.74
CA ALA A 141 -11.50 1.39 3.19
C ALA A 141 -10.28 0.64 3.77
N HIS A 142 -9.73 -0.32 3.03
CA HIS A 142 -8.57 -1.10 3.42
C HIS A 142 -7.22 -0.47 3.02
N ILE A 143 -7.21 0.65 2.28
CA ILE A 143 -5.98 1.35 1.87
C ILE A 143 -5.84 2.64 2.69
N PRO A 144 -4.95 2.69 3.71
CA PRO A 144 -4.68 3.94 4.42
C PRO A 144 -4.07 5.01 3.51
N GLU A 145 -3.85 6.25 3.97
CA GLU A 145 -3.16 7.31 3.21
C GLU A 145 -1.62 7.15 3.24
N HIS A 146 -0.92 7.38 2.12
CA HIS A 146 0.53 7.09 2.04
C HIS A 146 1.34 8.12 2.82
N PRO A 147 2.33 7.73 3.65
CA PRO A 147 3.21 8.69 4.36
C PRO A 147 3.98 9.69 3.49
N ARG A 148 4.05 9.50 2.16
CA ARG A 148 4.62 10.46 1.21
C ARG A 148 3.69 11.66 0.99
N GLN A 149 2.38 11.48 1.15
CA GLN A 149 1.39 12.56 1.14
C GLN A 149 1.44 13.38 2.44
N ALA A 150 2.05 12.83 3.50
CA ALA A 150 2.29 13.48 4.78
C ALA A 150 3.75 13.93 4.96
N ASP A 151 4.54 13.99 3.86
CA ASP A 151 5.95 14.39 3.83
C ASP A 151 6.84 13.77 4.92
N ARG A 152 6.57 12.51 5.29
CA ARG A 152 7.38 11.80 6.30
C ARG A 152 8.66 11.25 5.70
N ASP A 153 9.78 11.44 6.40
CA ASP A 153 11.10 10.91 6.02
C ASP A 153 11.10 9.38 5.87
N ILE A 154 11.84 8.86 4.88
CA ILE A 154 11.88 7.42 4.54
C ILE A 154 12.25 6.52 5.74
N PRO A 155 13.24 6.87 6.60
CA PRO A 155 13.58 6.04 7.77
C PRO A 155 12.47 5.95 8.83
N SER A 156 11.51 6.88 8.82
CA SER A 156 10.38 6.90 9.77
C SER A 156 9.18 6.07 9.30
N ARG A 157 9.25 5.51 8.09
CA ARG A 157 8.16 4.77 7.46
C ARG A 157 8.12 3.32 7.96
N GLY A 158 6.92 2.79 8.14
CA GLY A 158 6.74 1.37 8.45
C GLY A 158 7.07 0.49 7.24
N TRP A 159 7.24 -0.81 7.46
CA TRP A 159 7.55 -1.76 6.39
C TRP A 159 6.52 -1.77 5.25
N GLY A 160 5.23 -1.55 5.57
CA GLY A 160 4.15 -1.42 4.58
C GLY A 160 4.25 -0.18 3.68
N ASP A 161 5.11 0.79 4.03
CA ASP A 161 5.27 2.07 3.34
C ASP A 161 6.62 2.23 2.63
N ILE A 162 7.51 1.23 2.75
CA ILE A 162 8.85 1.20 2.13
C ILE A 162 8.86 0.41 0.81
N PHE A 163 7.91 -0.51 0.60
CA PHE A 163 7.77 -1.29 -0.63
C PHE A 163 6.31 -1.34 -1.12
N LEU A 164 6.11 -1.76 -2.38
CA LEU A 164 4.89 -1.80 -3.22
C LEU A 164 3.58 -2.40 -2.63
N ALA A 165 3.41 -2.56 -1.31
CA ALA A 165 2.38 -3.45 -0.77
C ALA A 165 1.67 -2.94 0.48
N ARG A 166 1.07 -1.74 0.37
CA ARG A 166 0.20 -1.17 1.40
C ARG A 166 -1.05 -2.03 1.64
N ARG A 167 -1.57 -2.66 0.58
CA ARG A 167 -2.71 -3.60 0.67
C ARG A 167 -2.36 -4.85 1.47
N THR A 168 -1.18 -5.43 1.24
CA THR A 168 -0.76 -6.63 1.95
C THR A 168 -0.37 -6.33 3.40
N ASP A 169 0.25 -5.18 3.70
CA ASP A 169 0.46 -4.71 5.09
C ASP A 169 -0.87 -4.51 5.82
N ALA A 170 -1.83 -3.82 5.20
CA ALA A 170 -3.16 -3.63 5.78
C ALA A 170 -3.87 -4.96 6.03
N MET A 171 -3.82 -5.89 5.08
CA MET A 171 -4.37 -7.24 5.23
C MET A 171 -3.73 -7.98 6.41
N VAL A 172 -2.39 -8.04 6.48
CA VAL A 172 -1.68 -8.71 7.57
C VAL A 172 -2.03 -8.10 8.92
N ARG A 173 -2.01 -6.77 9.05
CA ARG A 173 -2.37 -6.09 10.31
C ARG A 173 -3.81 -6.34 10.70
N MET A 174 -4.73 -6.32 9.73
CA MET A 174 -6.13 -6.58 10.02
C MET A 174 -6.37 -8.03 10.42
N SER A 175 -5.69 -8.99 9.80
CA SER A 175 -5.75 -10.39 10.21
C SER A 175 -5.25 -10.57 11.64
N TYR A 176 -4.14 -9.92 12.03
CA TYR A 176 -3.67 -9.96 13.42
C TYR A 176 -4.62 -9.29 14.40
N ARG A 177 -5.28 -8.18 14.02
CA ARG A 177 -6.28 -7.51 14.87
C ARG A 177 -7.56 -8.33 15.04
N ALA A 178 -7.98 -9.04 13.99
CA ALA A 178 -9.17 -9.89 14.01
C ALA A 178 -8.92 -11.25 14.67
N ALA A 179 -7.65 -11.63 14.89
CA ALA A 179 -7.29 -12.93 15.40
C ALA A 179 -7.73 -13.12 16.87
N GLY A 180 -8.72 -13.99 17.08
CA GLY A 180 -9.27 -14.28 18.40
C GLY A 180 -8.67 -15.51 19.07
N ASN A 181 -8.05 -16.40 18.29
CA ASN A 181 -7.54 -17.69 18.76
C ASN A 181 -6.15 -18.04 18.15
N ALA A 182 -5.59 -19.19 18.56
CA ALA A 182 -4.28 -19.64 18.10
C ALA A 182 -4.21 -19.89 16.58
N ALA A 183 -5.28 -20.47 16.00
CA ALA A 183 -5.34 -20.76 14.57
C ALA A 183 -5.36 -19.46 13.74
N ASP A 184 -6.13 -18.46 14.15
CA ASP A 184 -6.18 -17.16 13.48
C ASP A 184 -4.82 -16.45 13.52
N ARG A 185 -4.11 -16.54 14.65
CA ARG A 185 -2.77 -15.95 14.83
C ARG A 185 -1.71 -16.66 13.99
N ALA A 186 -1.78 -17.99 13.92
CA ALA A 186 -0.93 -18.78 13.04
C ALA A 186 -1.21 -18.45 11.57
N PHE A 187 -2.48 -18.30 11.18
CA PHE A 187 -2.88 -17.85 9.84
C PHE A 187 -2.36 -16.44 9.51
N ALA A 188 -2.52 -15.49 10.42
CA ALA A 188 -2.00 -14.12 10.25
C ALA A 188 -0.47 -14.09 10.12
N PHE A 189 0.24 -14.95 10.86
CA PHE A 189 1.69 -15.13 10.69
C PHE A 189 2.04 -15.74 9.33
N GLY A 190 1.25 -16.72 8.88
CA GLY A 190 1.33 -17.27 7.53
C GLY A 190 1.27 -16.17 6.47
N LEU A 191 0.25 -15.31 6.55
CA LEU A 191 0.09 -14.16 5.64
C LEU A 191 1.31 -13.24 5.63
N LEU A 192 1.85 -12.93 6.81
CA LEU A 192 3.05 -12.11 6.96
C LEU A 192 4.27 -12.76 6.29
N SER A 193 4.42 -14.07 6.44
CA SER A 193 5.47 -14.83 5.75
C SER A 193 5.30 -14.81 4.23
N GLY A 194 4.09 -15.05 3.73
CA GLY A 194 3.80 -15.02 2.28
C GLY A 194 4.11 -13.64 1.69
N TYR A 195 3.75 -12.58 2.41
CA TYR A 195 4.17 -11.23 2.08
C TYR A 195 5.69 -11.06 2.08
N GLY A 196 6.38 -11.50 3.13
CA GLY A 196 7.84 -11.45 3.22
C GLY A 196 8.52 -12.16 2.05
N ALA A 197 7.97 -13.30 1.62
CA ALA A 197 8.41 -14.04 0.45
C ALA A 197 8.28 -13.19 -0.82
N ASN A 198 7.13 -12.56 -1.05
CA ASN A 198 6.90 -11.69 -2.21
C ASN A 198 7.76 -10.42 -2.19
N ALA A 199 7.91 -9.79 -1.03
CA ALA A 199 8.76 -8.60 -0.88
C ALA A 199 10.23 -8.93 -1.17
N CYS A 200 10.71 -10.08 -0.70
CA CYS A 200 12.07 -10.55 -0.95
C CYS A 200 12.26 -11.10 -2.38
N GLY A 201 11.26 -11.75 -2.96
CA GLY A 201 11.27 -12.26 -4.33
C GLY A 201 11.16 -11.16 -5.38
N SER A 202 10.41 -10.09 -5.09
CA SER A 202 10.37 -8.86 -5.88
C SER A 202 11.68 -8.05 -5.77
N ALA A 203 12.43 -8.25 -4.68
CA ALA A 203 13.79 -7.77 -4.52
C ALA A 203 14.80 -8.66 -5.25
N TYR A 204 14.64 -8.82 -6.57
CA TYR A 204 15.67 -9.39 -7.46
C TYR A 204 17.00 -8.58 -7.48
N ARG A 205 17.15 -7.54 -6.63
CA ARG A 205 18.30 -6.62 -6.65
C ARG A 205 18.91 -6.21 -5.30
N ALA A 206 18.46 -6.70 -4.15
CA ALA A 206 19.08 -6.31 -2.87
C ALA A 206 19.17 -7.46 -1.87
N ARG A 207 20.39 -7.99 -1.68
CA ARG A 207 20.73 -9.05 -0.73
C ARG A 207 20.36 -8.69 0.73
N SER A 208 19.84 -9.68 1.46
CA SER A 208 19.94 -9.90 2.92
C SER A 208 19.34 -8.91 3.94
N SER A 209 18.92 -7.70 3.56
CA SER A 209 18.29 -6.74 4.49
C SER A 209 16.77 -6.90 4.61
N ALA A 210 16.10 -7.32 3.54
CA ALA A 210 14.63 -7.40 3.47
C ALA A 210 14.02 -8.50 4.38
N VAL A 211 14.64 -9.68 4.45
CA VAL A 211 14.20 -10.78 5.35
C VAL A 211 14.30 -10.36 6.81
N ARG A 212 15.38 -9.65 7.16
CA ARG A 212 15.58 -9.14 8.53
C ARG A 212 14.53 -8.08 8.86
N ALA A 213 14.26 -7.15 7.95
CA ALA A 213 13.24 -6.12 8.11
C ALA A 213 11.82 -6.70 8.27
N ALA A 214 11.45 -7.74 7.50
CA ALA A 214 10.16 -8.42 7.64
C ALA A 214 10.00 -9.15 8.99
N CYS A 215 11.10 -9.71 9.53
CA CYS A 215 11.09 -10.35 10.84
C CYS A 215 11.08 -9.31 11.99
N THR A 216 11.76 -8.17 11.83
CA THR A 216 11.66 -7.03 12.77
C THR A 216 10.26 -6.39 12.75
N ALA A 217 9.59 -6.41 11.60
CA ALA A 217 8.19 -6.00 11.43
C ALA A 217 7.21 -6.92 12.19
N SER A 218 7.47 -8.23 12.24
CA SER A 218 6.70 -9.18 13.07
C SER A 218 6.79 -8.80 14.55
N ALA A 219 7.99 -8.42 15.02
CA ALA A 219 8.23 -8.00 16.40
C ALA A 219 7.58 -6.65 16.75
N THR A 220 7.42 -5.74 15.78
CA THR A 220 6.79 -4.42 15.97
C THR A 220 5.29 -4.36 15.65
N ALA A 221 4.71 -5.42 15.09
CA ALA A 221 3.25 -5.60 14.98
C ALA A 221 2.62 -6.15 16.28
N LEU A 222 3.40 -6.90 17.07
CA LEU A 222 3.03 -7.45 18.38
C LEU A 222 2.64 -6.44 19.48
N PRO A 223 3.11 -5.18 19.54
CA PRO A 223 2.69 -4.20 20.54
C PRO A 223 1.29 -3.60 20.31
N ALA A 224 0.69 -3.76 19.12
CA ALA A 224 -0.66 -3.24 18.83
C ALA A 224 -1.78 -4.18 19.31
N MET A 225 -1.52 -5.01 20.31
CA MET A 225 -2.48 -5.92 20.93
C MET A 225 -3.06 -5.28 22.20
N PRO A 226 -4.38 -5.03 22.28
CA PRO A 226 -4.99 -4.68 23.55
C PRO A 226 -4.80 -5.86 24.52
N SER A 227 -4.38 -5.54 25.74
CA SER A 227 -4.30 -6.49 26.85
C SER A 227 -5.68 -7.12 27.08
N ALA A 228 -5.71 -8.45 27.24
CA ALA A 228 -6.92 -9.24 27.50
C ALA A 228 -7.47 -9.06 28.93
N ALA A 229 -7.49 -7.83 29.45
CA ALA A 229 -8.06 -7.48 30.74
C ALA A 229 -9.02 -6.30 30.57
N GLY A 230 -10.30 -6.60 30.34
CA GLY A 230 -11.36 -5.59 30.25
C GLY A 230 -12.48 -5.96 29.30
N SER A 231 -13.16 -7.07 29.55
CA SER A 231 -14.46 -7.36 28.94
C SER A 231 -15.49 -6.32 29.40
N GLN A 232 -15.85 -5.37 28.54
CA GLN A 232 -17.13 -4.68 28.60
C GLN A 232 -18.03 -5.20 27.47
N PRO A 233 -19.28 -5.58 27.75
CA PRO A 233 -20.21 -6.03 26.71
C PRO A 233 -20.62 -4.83 25.84
N LEU A 234 -20.34 -4.91 24.54
CA LEU A 234 -20.91 -4.00 23.55
C LEU A 234 -22.39 -4.37 23.37
N THR A 235 -23.27 -3.68 24.08
CA THR A 235 -24.69 -3.57 23.71
C THR A 235 -24.80 -2.78 22.41
N PRO A 236 -25.52 -3.26 21.39
CA PRO A 236 -25.78 -2.47 20.20
C PRO A 236 -26.87 -1.44 20.51
N ALA A 237 -26.47 -0.18 20.67
CA ALA A 237 -27.41 0.93 20.68
C ALA A 237 -27.91 1.16 19.24
N CYS A 238 -29.04 0.53 18.90
CA CYS A 238 -29.88 0.95 17.77
C CYS A 238 -30.52 2.31 18.10
N PRO A 239 -30.28 3.39 17.33
CA PRO A 239 -31.12 4.57 17.44
C PRO A 239 -32.46 4.29 16.76
N ALA A 240 -33.51 4.18 17.57
CA ALA A 240 -34.89 4.11 17.11
C ALA A 240 -35.26 5.38 16.32
N LEU A 241 -35.72 5.18 15.09
CA LEU A 241 -36.45 6.17 14.29
C LEU A 241 -37.63 6.70 15.11
N ARG A 242 -37.62 8.00 15.45
CA ARG A 242 -38.83 8.70 15.91
C ARG A 242 -39.67 9.11 14.71
N PRO A 243 -41.00 8.89 14.72
CA PRO A 243 -41.88 9.46 13.72
C PRO A 243 -42.13 10.95 14.02
N SER A 244 -42.17 11.76 12.95
CA SER A 244 -42.54 13.18 13.01
C SER A 244 -44.00 13.36 13.47
N PRO A 245 -44.30 14.34 14.33
CA PRO A 245 -45.68 14.72 14.58
C PRO A 245 -46.20 15.61 13.44
N SER A 246 -47.36 15.25 12.92
CA SER A 246 -48.29 16.10 12.17
C SER A 246 -49.01 17.08 13.08
#